data_AF-A0A960G5Z6-F1
#
_entry.id   AF-A0A960G5Z6-F1
#
_cell.length_a   1.000
_cell.length_b   1.000
_cell.length_c   1.000
_cell.angle_alpha   90.00
_cell.angle_beta   90.00
_cell.angle_gamma   90.00
#
_symmetry.space_group_name_H-M   'P 1'
#
loop_
_entity.id
_entity.type
_entity.pdbx_description
1 polymer ?
#
loop_
_entity_poly.entity_id
_entity_poly.type
_entity_poly.pdbx_seq_one_letter_code
_entity_poly.pdbx_strand_id
1 'polypeptide(L)'
;MLRHRTKALLATAAAGLVTTGLVSEAPADAASYVGRVDAHHGLVAHYVPTAAAPRYGHYANGARIRLVCKVRSVSIGQNDRWYLARGSARRWVSARYVHNIGAAPRWCGDSHRSRGRVTAAVLNRREAPTLRAAKVGTLHRHDRVSIVCWVDGLGEGAGDTQWYQLGNGTWVSADHIGPTKRRVELCA
;
A
#
# COMPACT_ATOMS: atom_id res chain seq x y z
N MET A 1 66.05 52.16 -40.54
CA MET A 1 66.53 51.56 -39.27
C MET A 1 66.20 52.49 -38.12
N LEU A 2 65.58 51.95 -37.06
CA LEU A 2 65.33 52.54 -35.73
C LEU A 2 64.35 53.74 -35.60
N ARG A 3 63.16 53.51 -35.03
CA ARG A 3 62.81 53.85 -33.62
C ARG A 3 61.30 53.71 -33.35
N HIS A 4 61.02 53.00 -32.25
CA HIS A 4 59.86 52.96 -31.35
C HIS A 4 58.49 53.49 -31.79
N ARG A 5 57.43 52.73 -31.45
CA ARG A 5 56.42 53.16 -30.46
C ARG A 5 55.43 52.05 -30.05
N THR A 6 55.11 52.10 -28.74
CA THR A 6 53.84 51.78 -28.06
C THR A 6 53.32 50.35 -27.89
N LYS A 7 53.38 49.96 -26.61
CA LYS A 7 52.52 49.07 -25.81
C LYS A 7 51.10 48.84 -26.34
N ALA A 8 50.65 47.59 -26.26
CA ALA A 8 49.27 47.25 -25.92
C ALA A 8 49.27 45.99 -25.04
N LEU A 9 48.78 46.14 -23.80
CA LEU A 9 48.41 45.01 -22.95
C LEU A 9 47.17 44.35 -23.55
N LEU A 10 47.19 43.03 -23.67
CA LEU A 10 45.99 42.22 -23.81
C LEU A 10 46.03 41.16 -22.70
N ALA A 11 45.24 41.43 -21.67
CA ALA A 11 44.81 40.43 -20.70
C ALA A 11 43.71 39.59 -21.37
N THR A 12 43.88 38.27 -21.42
CA THR A 12 42.80 37.35 -21.78
C THR A 12 42.67 36.26 -20.72
N ALA A 13 41.56 36.42 -20.00
CA ALA A 13 40.87 35.58 -19.05
C ALA A 13 41.23 34.08 -19.00
N ALA A 14 41.49 33.60 -17.79
CA ALA A 14 41.42 32.18 -17.45
C ALA A 14 39.95 31.71 -17.59
N ALA A 15 39.73 30.69 -18.41
CA ALA A 15 38.45 30.00 -18.51
C ALA A 15 38.20 29.17 -17.24
N GLY A 16 37.38 29.70 -16.32
CA GLY A 16 36.84 28.94 -15.20
C GLY A 16 35.73 28.02 -15.68
N LEU A 17 36.00 26.71 -15.75
CA LEU A 17 34.96 25.69 -15.89
C LEU A 17 34.10 25.69 -14.62
N VAL A 18 32.89 26.24 -14.72
CA VAL A 18 31.85 26.04 -13.71
C VAL A 18 31.32 24.63 -13.89
N THR A 19 31.79 23.71 -13.08
CA THR A 19 31.16 22.40 -12.92
C THR A 19 29.84 22.61 -12.17
N THR A 20 28.74 22.71 -12.90
CA THR A 20 27.39 22.58 -12.33
C THR A 20 27.27 21.16 -11.78
N GLY A 21 27.46 21.02 -10.46
CA GLY A 21 27.15 19.79 -9.75
C GLY A 21 25.68 19.46 -9.95
N LEU A 22 25.40 18.30 -10.55
CA LEU A 22 24.08 17.70 -10.50
C LEU A 22 23.80 17.35 -9.04
N VAL A 23 22.98 18.16 -8.37
CA VAL A 23 22.34 17.70 -7.13
C VAL A 23 21.40 16.57 -7.54
N SER A 24 21.81 15.35 -7.24
CA SER A 24 20.93 14.20 -7.30
C SER A 24 19.93 14.39 -6.15
N GLU A 25 18.75 14.95 -6.44
CA GLU A 25 17.61 14.79 -5.55
C GLU A 25 17.34 13.29 -5.49
N ALA A 26 17.84 12.64 -4.42
CA ALA A 26 17.39 11.32 -4.07
C ALA A 26 15.85 11.37 -4.07
N PRO A 27 15.16 10.44 -4.76
CA PRO A 27 13.71 10.39 -4.68
C PRO A 27 13.35 10.36 -3.20
N ALA A 28 12.45 11.24 -2.76
CA ALA A 28 11.95 11.25 -1.39
C ALA A 28 11.63 9.82 -1.00
N ASP A 29 12.48 9.24 -0.15
CA ASP A 29 12.41 7.84 0.22
C ASP A 29 11.00 7.65 0.79
N ALA A 30 10.16 6.90 0.07
CA ALA A 30 8.77 6.69 0.42
C ALA A 30 8.77 6.22 1.87
N ALA A 31 8.36 7.11 2.79
CA ALA A 31 8.64 7.00 4.22
C ALA A 31 8.54 5.54 4.66
N SER A 32 9.69 4.91 4.89
CA SER A 32 9.69 3.47 5.13
C SER A 32 9.11 3.25 6.52
N TYR A 33 7.84 2.87 6.57
CA TYR A 33 7.19 2.57 7.83
C TYR A 33 7.90 1.37 8.45
N VAL A 34 8.25 1.46 9.72
CA VAL A 34 8.93 0.37 10.43
C VAL A 34 8.08 -0.07 11.60
N GLY A 35 7.93 -1.37 11.77
CA GLY A 35 7.34 -1.99 12.94
C GLY A 35 8.35 -2.90 13.64
N ARG A 36 8.21 -3.06 14.95
CA ARG A 36 8.81 -4.14 15.73
C ARG A 36 7.71 -5.13 16.09
N VAL A 37 7.95 -6.42 15.85
CA VAL A 37 7.01 -7.47 16.26
C VAL A 37 6.96 -7.54 17.78
N ASP A 38 5.75 -7.53 18.32
CA ASP A 38 5.44 -7.66 19.74
C ASP A 38 4.44 -8.81 19.91
N ALA A 39 4.95 -10.03 19.69
CA ALA A 39 4.20 -11.27 19.81
C ALA A 39 5.12 -12.37 20.36
N HIS A 40 4.76 -12.94 21.50
CA HIS A 40 5.59 -13.90 22.23
C HIS A 40 6.08 -15.07 21.35
N HIS A 41 5.23 -15.62 20.49
CA HIS A 41 5.55 -16.73 19.57
C HIS A 41 5.89 -16.27 18.14
N GLY A 42 6.18 -14.98 17.98
CA GLY A 42 6.30 -14.32 16.68
C GLY A 42 4.95 -14.08 16.00
N LEU A 43 5.02 -13.47 14.82
CA LEU A 43 3.87 -12.97 14.07
C LEU A 43 3.80 -13.64 12.71
N VAL A 44 2.69 -14.32 12.46
CA VAL A 44 2.41 -14.96 11.17
C VAL A 44 1.95 -13.91 10.17
N ALA A 45 2.49 -13.98 8.95
CA ALA A 45 2.00 -13.24 7.80
C ALA A 45 1.04 -14.11 6.98
N HIS A 46 -0.05 -13.52 6.52
CA HIS A 46 -1.09 -14.19 5.76
C HIS A 46 -1.18 -13.63 4.33
N TYR A 47 -1.71 -14.44 3.41
CA TYR A 47 -1.87 -14.07 2.00
C TYR A 47 -2.83 -12.89 1.79
N VAL A 48 -3.93 -12.88 2.55
CA VAL A 48 -4.92 -11.80 2.66
C VAL A 48 -5.07 -11.40 4.13
N PRO A 49 -5.63 -10.21 4.46
CA PRO A 49 -5.70 -9.71 5.83
C PRO A 49 -6.72 -10.45 6.71
N THR A 50 -6.53 -11.74 6.97
CA THR A 50 -7.29 -12.52 7.95
C THR A 50 -6.43 -13.67 8.48
N ALA A 51 -6.56 -13.99 9.77
CA ALA A 51 -5.81 -15.08 10.38
C ALA A 51 -6.23 -16.47 9.87
N ALA A 52 -7.41 -16.56 9.26
CA ALA A 52 -7.92 -17.79 8.65
C ALA A 52 -7.31 -18.09 7.26
N ALA A 53 -6.59 -17.14 6.67
CA ALA A 53 -5.95 -17.34 5.37
C ALA A 53 -4.63 -18.12 5.48
N PRO A 54 -4.18 -18.76 4.39
CA PRO A 54 -2.89 -19.45 4.35
C PRO A 54 -1.73 -18.58 4.85
N ARG A 55 -0.79 -19.23 5.54
CA ARG A 55 0.42 -18.61 6.07
C ARG A 55 1.42 -18.40 4.93
N TYR A 56 1.95 -17.18 4.82
CA TYR A 56 2.88 -16.74 3.76
C TYR A 56 4.21 -16.21 4.33
N GLY A 57 4.40 -16.34 5.64
CA GLY A 57 5.62 -16.00 6.33
C GLY A 57 5.44 -15.98 7.84
N HIS A 58 6.55 -15.75 8.51
CA HIS A 58 6.63 -15.58 9.95
C HIS A 58 7.71 -14.55 10.25
N TYR A 59 7.48 -13.78 11.31
CA TYR A 59 8.44 -12.83 11.85
C TYR A 59 8.65 -13.15 13.33
N ALA A 60 9.90 -13.30 13.76
CA ALA A 60 10.23 -13.56 15.16
C ALA A 60 9.82 -12.38 16.07
N ASN A 61 9.62 -12.67 17.36
CA ASN A 61 9.42 -11.62 18.36
C ASN A 61 10.60 -10.63 18.33
N GLY A 62 10.32 -9.33 18.44
CA GLY A 62 11.35 -8.28 18.38
C GLY A 62 11.89 -7.99 16.97
N ALA A 63 11.51 -8.75 15.93
CA ALA A 63 11.97 -8.50 14.56
C ALA A 63 11.51 -7.12 14.07
N ARG A 64 12.40 -6.41 13.38
CA ARG A 64 12.06 -5.15 12.69
C ARG A 64 11.56 -5.47 11.28
N ILE A 65 10.33 -5.08 10.98
CA ILE A 65 9.68 -5.30 9.69
C ILE A 65 9.44 -3.96 9.00
N ARG A 66 9.71 -3.92 7.69
CA ARG A 66 9.32 -2.78 6.85
C ARG A 66 7.86 -2.96 6.44
N LEU A 67 7.08 -1.90 6.56
CA LEU A 67 5.66 -1.86 6.28
C LEU A 67 5.40 -0.92 5.09
N VAL A 68 4.29 -1.16 4.41
CA VAL A 68 3.90 -0.42 3.20
C VAL A 68 2.69 0.47 3.49
N CYS A 69 1.59 -0.13 3.91
CA CYS A 69 0.32 0.56 4.20
C CYS A 69 -0.56 -0.31 5.12
N LYS A 70 -1.74 0.20 5.47
CA LYS A 70 -2.73 -0.51 6.31
C LYS A 70 -4.12 -0.58 5.69
N VAL A 71 -4.83 -1.65 6.00
CA VAL A 71 -6.24 -1.89 5.66
C VAL A 71 -7.03 -2.24 6.91
N ARG A 72 -8.36 -2.12 6.86
CA ARG A 72 -9.25 -2.75 7.85
C ARG A 72 -9.58 -4.18 7.44
N SER A 73 -9.74 -5.07 8.40
CA SER A 73 -10.20 -6.43 8.16
C SER A 73 -10.62 -7.08 9.48
N VAL A 74 -10.62 -8.42 9.55
CA VAL A 74 -10.97 -9.19 10.74
C VAL A 74 -10.25 -8.67 11.99
N SER A 75 -11.02 -8.40 13.04
CA SER A 75 -10.47 -7.88 14.30
C SER A 75 -9.71 -8.96 15.08
N ILE A 76 -8.52 -8.63 15.58
CA ILE A 76 -7.76 -9.45 16.51
C ILE A 76 -7.56 -8.65 17.80
N GLY A 77 -8.21 -9.08 18.88
CA GLY A 77 -8.15 -8.40 20.17
C GLY A 77 -8.56 -6.94 20.08
N GLN A 78 -9.70 -6.66 19.44
CA GLN A 78 -10.28 -5.32 19.20
C GLN A 78 -9.49 -4.42 18.24
N ASN A 79 -8.43 -4.93 17.59
CA ASN A 79 -7.70 -4.21 16.56
C ASN A 79 -8.00 -4.80 15.18
N ASP A 80 -8.67 -4.01 14.34
CA ASP A 80 -9.09 -4.39 12.99
C ASP A 80 -8.07 -3.97 11.91
N ARG A 81 -6.93 -3.41 12.31
CA ARG A 81 -5.91 -2.95 11.37
C ARG A 81 -4.98 -4.09 10.99
N TRP A 82 -4.72 -4.18 9.70
CA TRP A 82 -3.77 -5.10 9.11
C TRP A 82 -2.74 -4.31 8.33
N TYR A 83 -1.47 -4.65 8.49
CA TYR A 83 -0.36 -4.02 7.78
C TYR A 83 0.14 -4.93 6.67
N LEU A 84 0.39 -4.33 5.51
CA LEU A 84 1.14 -4.98 4.45
C LEU A 84 2.64 -4.83 4.76
N ALA A 85 3.32 -5.95 5.00
CA ALA A 85 4.76 -5.99 5.14
C ALA A 85 5.44 -5.97 3.75
N ARG A 86 6.57 -5.27 3.64
CA ARG A 86 7.35 -5.18 2.40
C ARG A 86 8.06 -6.51 2.13
N GLY A 87 8.06 -6.97 0.88
CA GLY A 87 8.71 -8.19 0.43
C GLY A 87 8.27 -8.61 -0.97
N SER A 88 8.76 -9.76 -1.45
CA SER A 88 8.43 -10.32 -2.76
C SER A 88 7.00 -10.89 -2.87
N ALA A 89 6.31 -11.09 -1.75
CA ALA A 89 4.93 -11.57 -1.69
C ALA A 89 4.08 -10.67 -0.78
N ARG A 90 2.77 -10.59 -1.04
CA ARG A 90 1.80 -9.90 -0.16
C ARG A 90 1.77 -10.60 1.19
N ARG A 91 2.30 -9.94 2.21
CA ARG A 91 2.43 -10.46 3.58
C ARG A 91 1.63 -9.57 4.52
N TRP A 92 0.38 -9.92 4.77
CA TRP A 92 -0.48 -9.19 5.69
C TRP A 92 -0.27 -9.67 7.12
N VAL A 93 0.00 -8.74 8.03
CA VAL A 93 0.17 -9.02 9.46
C VAL A 93 -0.83 -8.22 10.28
N SER A 94 -1.29 -8.77 11.40
CA SER A 94 -2.14 -8.04 12.32
C SER A 94 -1.37 -6.90 12.99
N ALA A 95 -1.90 -5.67 12.92
CA ALA A 95 -1.31 -4.54 13.62
C ALA A 95 -1.39 -4.67 15.15
N ARG A 96 -2.20 -5.61 15.67
CA ARG A 96 -2.27 -5.89 17.12
C ARG A 96 -0.90 -6.23 17.72
N TYR A 97 -0.06 -6.87 16.92
CA TYR A 97 1.23 -7.44 17.32
C TYR A 97 2.43 -6.70 16.70
N VAL A 98 2.21 -5.46 16.25
CA VAL A 98 3.27 -4.64 15.66
C VAL A 98 3.32 -3.31 16.38
N HIS A 99 4.42 -3.08 17.08
CA HIS A 99 4.76 -1.79 17.64
C HIS A 99 5.38 -0.90 16.56
N ASN A 100 4.70 0.17 16.17
CA ASN A 100 5.24 1.10 15.17
C ASN A 100 6.45 1.85 15.73
N ILE A 101 7.54 1.87 14.96
CA ILE A 101 8.72 2.71 15.23
C ILE A 101 8.55 3.96 14.36
N GLY A 102 8.14 5.06 15.00
CA GLY A 102 7.80 6.31 14.31
C GLY A 102 6.35 6.33 13.84
N ALA A 103 6.11 6.92 12.66
CA ALA A 103 4.76 7.08 12.13
C ALA A 103 4.12 5.72 11.78
N ALA A 104 2.81 5.60 12.06
CA ALA A 104 2.04 4.45 11.61
C ALA A 104 1.91 4.44 10.07
N PRO A 105 1.81 3.26 9.43
CA PRO A 105 1.55 3.18 8.00
C PRO A 105 0.31 3.98 7.58
N ARG A 106 0.37 4.63 6.41
CA ARG A 106 -0.81 5.22 5.78
C ARG A 106 -1.84 4.16 5.44
N TRP A 107 -3.09 4.55 5.23
CA TRP A 107 -4.08 3.65 4.61
C TRP A 107 -3.61 3.27 3.20
N CYS A 108 -3.85 2.02 2.80
CA CYS A 108 -3.59 1.56 1.44
C CYS A 108 -4.50 2.29 0.44
N GLY A 109 -4.07 2.32 -0.82
CA GLY A 109 -4.70 3.16 -1.84
C GLY A 109 -4.23 4.61 -1.74
N ASP A 110 -4.82 5.46 -2.57
CA ASP A 110 -4.51 6.89 -2.62
C ASP A 110 -5.64 7.73 -1.98
N SER A 111 -5.50 9.05 -2.03
CA SER A 111 -6.56 9.98 -1.62
C SER A 111 -7.78 9.93 -2.55
N HIS A 112 -7.67 9.35 -3.74
CA HIS A 112 -8.68 9.34 -4.81
C HIS A 112 -9.41 8.01 -4.90
N ARG A 113 -10.23 7.72 -3.89
CA ARG A 113 -11.12 6.55 -3.88
C ARG A 113 -11.90 6.44 -5.18
N SER A 114 -11.87 5.27 -5.81
CA SER A 114 -12.74 4.98 -6.95
C SER A 114 -14.18 4.80 -6.48
N ARG A 115 -15.12 4.92 -7.41
CA ARG A 115 -16.55 4.69 -7.16
C ARG A 115 -17.05 3.63 -8.12
N GLY A 116 -17.77 2.65 -7.59
CA GLY A 116 -18.41 1.60 -8.39
C GLY A 116 -19.91 1.51 -8.09
N ARG A 117 -20.60 0.71 -8.89
CA ARG A 117 -22.01 0.37 -8.70
C ARG A 117 -22.16 -1.15 -8.62
N VAL A 118 -23.01 -1.64 -7.73
CA VAL A 118 -23.28 -3.07 -7.58
C VAL A 118 -24.07 -3.58 -8.79
N THR A 119 -23.60 -4.67 -9.40
CA THR A 119 -24.22 -5.32 -10.57
C THR A 119 -24.98 -6.59 -10.23
N ALA A 120 -24.69 -7.24 -9.11
CA ALA A 120 -25.44 -8.39 -8.62
C ALA A 120 -26.80 -7.96 -8.03
N ALA A 121 -27.79 -8.86 -8.00
CA ALA A 121 -29.05 -8.61 -7.29
C ALA A 121 -28.80 -8.36 -5.80
N VAL A 122 -27.95 -9.19 -5.22
CA VAL A 122 -27.52 -9.15 -3.82
C VAL A 122 -26.01 -9.41 -3.79
N LEU A 123 -25.27 -8.53 -3.12
CA LEU A 123 -23.82 -8.63 -2.94
C LEU A 123 -23.50 -8.62 -1.45
N ASN A 124 -22.93 -9.72 -0.94
CA ASN A 124 -22.50 -9.80 0.44
C ASN A 124 -21.25 -8.94 0.66
N ARG A 125 -21.30 -8.15 1.72
CA ARG A 125 -20.17 -7.40 2.24
C ARG A 125 -19.55 -8.20 3.38
N ARG A 126 -18.22 -8.37 3.36
CA ARG A 126 -17.50 -9.29 4.23
C ARG A 126 -16.43 -8.59 5.06
N GLU A 127 -16.07 -9.22 6.16
CA GLU A 127 -15.05 -8.70 7.08
C GLU A 127 -13.62 -8.82 6.53
N ALA A 128 -13.37 -9.79 5.65
CA ALA A 128 -12.08 -10.04 4.99
C ALA A 128 -12.29 -10.43 3.51
N PRO A 129 -11.23 -10.32 2.68
CA PRO A 129 -11.30 -10.63 1.25
C PRO A 129 -11.17 -12.14 0.98
N THR A 130 -12.16 -12.89 1.46
CA THR A 130 -12.35 -14.32 1.16
C THR A 130 -13.84 -14.67 1.28
N LEU A 131 -14.30 -15.64 0.48
CA LEU A 131 -15.68 -16.15 0.58
C LEU A 131 -16.01 -16.81 1.92
N ARG A 132 -15.00 -17.23 2.70
CA ARG A 132 -15.19 -17.80 4.05
C ARG A 132 -15.36 -16.75 5.14
N ALA A 133 -15.02 -15.50 4.88
CA ALA A 133 -15.13 -14.43 5.87
C ALA A 133 -16.60 -14.15 6.23
N ALA A 134 -16.84 -13.75 7.48
CA ALA A 134 -18.17 -13.41 7.97
C ALA A 134 -18.85 -12.36 7.08
N LYS A 135 -20.15 -12.56 6.85
CA LYS A 135 -21.01 -11.58 6.18
C LYS A 135 -21.37 -10.50 7.20
N VAL A 136 -20.95 -9.27 6.94
CA VAL A 136 -21.15 -8.10 7.82
C VAL A 136 -22.18 -7.12 7.25
N GLY A 137 -22.95 -7.58 6.27
CA GLY A 137 -24.02 -6.86 5.62
C GLY A 137 -24.14 -7.20 4.15
N THR A 138 -25.05 -6.49 3.51
CA THR A 138 -25.45 -6.74 2.12
C THR A 138 -25.58 -5.42 1.40
N LEU A 139 -25.29 -5.46 0.09
CA LEU A 139 -25.57 -4.40 -0.86
C LEU A 139 -26.50 -4.97 -1.94
N HIS A 140 -27.30 -4.12 -2.53
CA HIS A 140 -28.25 -4.49 -3.58
C HIS A 140 -27.83 -3.92 -4.91
N ARG A 141 -28.41 -4.46 -5.98
CA ARG A 141 -28.23 -3.94 -7.34
C ARG A 141 -28.40 -2.42 -7.33
N HIS A 142 -27.49 -1.74 -8.02
CA HIS A 142 -27.43 -0.29 -8.13
C HIS A 142 -26.94 0.46 -6.89
N ASP A 143 -26.65 -0.19 -5.76
CA ASP A 143 -25.95 0.49 -4.66
C ASP A 143 -24.62 1.07 -5.14
N ARG A 144 -24.27 2.24 -4.61
CA ARG A 144 -23.00 2.90 -4.89
C ARG A 144 -22.00 2.59 -3.79
N VAL A 145 -20.77 2.27 -4.19
CA VAL A 145 -19.68 1.99 -3.26
C VAL A 145 -18.50 2.92 -3.50
N SER A 146 -17.83 3.31 -2.41
CA SER A 146 -16.52 3.94 -2.46
C SER A 146 -15.47 2.86 -2.23
N ILE A 147 -14.54 2.74 -3.19
CA ILE A 147 -13.52 1.69 -3.25
C ILE A 147 -12.17 2.32 -2.93
N VAL A 148 -11.45 1.71 -2.00
CA VAL A 148 -10.14 2.17 -1.54
C VAL A 148 -9.03 1.58 -2.41
N CYS A 149 -8.98 0.26 -2.52
CA CYS A 149 -7.98 -0.49 -3.27
C CYS A 149 -8.45 -1.93 -3.47
N TRP A 150 -7.68 -2.74 -4.18
CA TRP A 150 -7.95 -4.15 -4.39
C TRP A 150 -6.84 -5.11 -3.91
N VAL A 151 -7.22 -6.36 -3.62
CA VAL A 151 -6.29 -7.48 -3.40
C VAL A 151 -6.75 -8.72 -4.16
N ASP A 152 -5.83 -9.65 -4.43
CA ASP A 152 -6.22 -10.99 -4.87
C ASP A 152 -6.93 -11.72 -3.72
N GLY A 153 -7.99 -12.46 -4.05
CA GLY A 153 -8.62 -13.40 -3.12
C GLY A 153 -7.88 -14.72 -3.04
N LEU A 154 -8.44 -15.70 -2.33
CA LEU A 154 -7.80 -17.01 -2.14
C LEU A 154 -8.01 -17.97 -3.32
N GLY A 155 -8.83 -17.59 -4.31
CA GLY A 155 -9.14 -18.44 -5.47
C GLY A 155 -10.02 -19.64 -5.11
N GLU A 156 -10.80 -19.57 -4.02
CA GLU A 156 -11.58 -20.70 -3.47
C GLU A 156 -12.92 -20.93 -4.20
N GLY A 157 -13.14 -20.25 -5.33
CA GLY A 157 -14.33 -20.36 -6.17
C GLY A 157 -14.56 -19.11 -7.03
N ALA A 158 -15.62 -19.14 -7.84
CA ALA A 158 -16.07 -17.97 -8.59
C ALA A 158 -16.40 -16.82 -7.62
N GLY A 159 -15.87 -15.63 -7.88
CA GLY A 159 -16.01 -14.47 -6.99
C GLY A 159 -14.92 -14.32 -5.91
N ASP A 160 -14.03 -15.29 -5.74
CA ASP A 160 -12.91 -15.22 -4.78
C ASP A 160 -11.56 -14.89 -5.43
N THR A 161 -11.59 -14.23 -6.58
CA THR A 161 -10.42 -13.93 -7.41
C THR A 161 -9.84 -12.56 -7.09
N GLN A 162 -10.69 -11.54 -7.02
CA GLN A 162 -10.32 -10.16 -6.70
C GLN A 162 -11.33 -9.55 -5.74
N TRP A 163 -10.81 -8.84 -4.74
CA TRP A 163 -11.62 -8.19 -3.72
C TRP A 163 -11.33 -6.70 -3.63
N TYR A 164 -12.38 -5.91 -3.46
CA TYR A 164 -12.29 -4.48 -3.20
C TYR A 164 -12.48 -4.19 -1.73
N GLN A 165 -11.55 -3.44 -1.14
CA GLN A 165 -11.78 -2.81 0.14
C GLN A 165 -12.66 -1.57 -0.06
N LEU A 166 -13.74 -1.50 0.69
CA LEU A 166 -14.64 -0.36 0.69
C LEU A 166 -14.19 0.70 1.68
N GLY A 167 -14.69 1.92 1.49
CA GLY A 167 -14.37 3.08 2.32
C GLY A 167 -14.75 2.95 3.79
N ASN A 168 -15.64 2.02 4.13
CA ASN A 168 -16.04 1.68 5.50
C ASN A 168 -15.20 0.52 6.11
N GLY A 169 -14.18 0.04 5.41
CA GLY A 169 -13.26 -1.00 5.87
C GLY A 169 -13.63 -2.43 5.51
N THR A 170 -14.83 -2.66 5.00
CA THR A 170 -15.31 -3.99 4.62
C THR A 170 -14.92 -4.38 3.20
N TRP A 171 -15.14 -5.63 2.81
CA TRP A 171 -14.69 -6.21 1.55
C TRP A 171 -15.86 -6.72 0.70
N VAL A 172 -15.75 -6.59 -0.62
CA VAL A 172 -16.69 -7.16 -1.59
C VAL A 172 -15.94 -7.78 -2.76
N SER A 173 -16.52 -8.80 -3.39
CA SER A 173 -16.00 -9.35 -4.64
C SER A 173 -16.04 -8.30 -5.75
N ALA A 174 -14.93 -8.15 -6.47
CA ALA A 174 -14.81 -7.18 -7.57
C ALA A 174 -15.69 -7.56 -8.77
N ASP A 175 -15.97 -8.85 -8.97
CA ASP A 175 -16.78 -9.40 -10.08
C ASP A 175 -18.21 -8.82 -10.12
N HIS A 176 -18.67 -8.24 -9.01
CA HIS A 176 -20.02 -7.71 -8.85
C HIS A 176 -20.08 -6.19 -8.72
N ILE A 177 -19.01 -5.50 -9.12
CA ILE A 177 -18.89 -4.05 -9.08
C ILE A 177 -18.52 -3.52 -10.47
N GLY A 178 -19.39 -2.70 -11.06
CA GLY A 178 -19.11 -2.06 -12.35
C GLY A 178 -20.23 -1.12 -12.83
N PRO A 179 -19.92 -0.16 -13.72
CA PRO A 179 -18.57 0.32 -14.06
C PRO A 179 -17.93 1.07 -12.89
N THR A 180 -16.60 1.10 -12.83
CA THR A 180 -15.85 1.95 -11.89
C THR A 180 -15.47 3.28 -12.55
N LYS A 181 -15.53 4.39 -11.80
CA LYS A 181 -15.20 5.72 -12.33
C LYS A 181 -13.74 5.87 -12.73
N ARG A 182 -12.86 5.09 -12.11
CA ARG A 182 -11.40 5.06 -12.32
C ARG A 182 -10.91 3.64 -12.08
N ARG A 183 -9.75 3.31 -12.65
CA ARG A 183 -9.00 2.09 -12.30
C ARG A 183 -8.83 2.04 -10.79
N VAL A 184 -9.13 0.88 -10.21
CA VAL A 184 -8.87 0.63 -8.79
C VAL A 184 -7.43 0.17 -8.68
N GLU A 185 -6.65 0.83 -7.84
CA GLU A 185 -5.25 0.47 -7.61
C GLU A 185 -5.11 -0.64 -6.58
N LEU A 186 -3.97 -1.33 -6.64
CA LEU A 186 -3.63 -2.38 -5.69
C LEU A 186 -3.51 -1.79 -4.28
N CYS A 187 -3.86 -2.56 -3.25
CA CYS A 187 -3.57 -2.19 -1.87
C CYS A 187 -2.05 -2.24 -1.62
N ALA A 188 -1.36 -1.14 -1.91
CA ALA A 188 0.07 -0.91 -1.71
C ALA A 188 0.39 0.58 -1.43
#